data_AF-A0A932X6E2-F1
#
_entry.id   AF-A0A932X6E2-F1
#
_cell.length_a   1.000
_cell.length_b   1.000
_cell.length_c   1.000
_cell.angle_alpha   90.00
_cell.angle_beta   90.00
_cell.angle_gamma   90.00
#
_symmetry.space_group_name_H-M   'P 1'
#
loop_
_entity.id
_entity.type
_entity.pdbx_description
1 polymer ?
#
loop_
_entity_poly.entity_id
_entity_poly.type
_entity_poly.pdbx_seq_one_letter_code
_entity_poly.pdbx_strand_id
1 'polypeptide(L)'
;MEDAQNEDAPFWGKFTYTMDSSGRVVMPRRFQAHLGSPFILTKGIGGCLLAMSRGRWDPLVVRFGSKSIIFQRFYSAAAALCSPGPPSGRFVIPPDLRQFAEILPGQEAAIVGVGQGVEIWRRHCWESVLINWNLRRQDDLASEPDPAPIPSDPTNPEPREFDWSALDAELSTIPSGSAAAARYHEFIVRALESIFHPQLQNPVAEQRIDEGRKRIDIVFNHKATSGFFYDLHFLHGVRCPYVFFECKNKSTDLANPELDQLTGRFSPRRGEFGVVVCRHVADRATMLRRCRDALTNGRGCVLVLDDADIHALLDLKSRGCHCGIDSYLDDRYRQLVL
;
A
#
# COMPACT_ATOMS: atom_id res chain seq x y z
N MET A 1 -15.65 7.22 48.40
CA MET A 1 -14.42 7.88 47.95
C MET A 1 -14.14 7.36 46.55
N GLU A 2 -14.96 7.82 45.60
CA GLU A 2 -14.49 8.01 44.23
C GLU A 2 -13.39 9.06 44.30
N ASP A 3 -12.22 8.76 43.75
CA ASP A 3 -11.33 9.78 43.21
C ASP A 3 -10.32 9.15 42.24
N ALA A 4 -10.41 9.63 40.99
CA ALA A 4 -9.39 9.70 39.95
C ALA A 4 -8.88 8.41 39.26
N GLN A 5 -9.63 7.93 38.26
CA GLN A 5 -9.04 7.45 37.00
C GLN A 5 -9.81 8.05 35.81
N ASN A 6 -9.67 9.37 35.64
CA ASN A 6 -9.82 9.97 34.32
C ASN A 6 -8.42 10.31 33.82
N GLU A 7 -8.03 9.81 32.64
CA GLU A 7 -7.12 10.53 31.74
C GLU A 7 -7.25 9.97 30.30
N ASP A 8 -8.27 10.50 29.63
CA ASP A 8 -8.58 10.38 28.21
C ASP A 8 -7.38 10.70 27.27
N ALA A 9 -7.36 10.06 26.10
CA ALA A 9 -6.22 9.91 25.17
C ALA A 9 -5.49 11.22 24.74
N PRO A 10 -4.20 11.46 25.06
CA PRO A 10 -3.63 12.83 25.13
C PRO A 10 -2.96 13.37 23.85
N PHE A 11 -2.98 12.63 22.74
CA PHE A 11 -2.33 13.05 21.50
C PHE A 11 -3.35 13.38 20.43
N TRP A 12 -3.63 14.66 20.20
CA TRP A 12 -4.49 15.10 19.11
C TRP A 12 -3.89 16.27 18.35
N GLY A 13 -4.28 16.40 17.09
CA GLY A 13 -3.92 17.47 16.16
C GLY A 13 -2.61 17.25 15.39
N LYS A 14 -2.39 18.08 14.37
CA LYS A 14 -1.29 17.99 13.41
C LYS A 14 -0.32 19.16 13.56
N PHE A 15 0.96 18.89 13.41
CA PHE A 15 2.00 19.90 13.20
C PHE A 15 2.88 19.52 12.03
N THR A 16 3.52 20.49 11.41
CA THR A 16 4.48 20.26 10.32
C THR A 16 5.80 20.91 10.68
N TYR A 17 6.89 20.16 10.49
CA TYR A 17 8.25 20.67 10.67
C TYR A 17 9.16 20.13 9.59
N THR A 18 10.09 20.96 9.12
CA THR A 18 11.14 20.53 8.20
C THR A 18 12.21 19.72 8.93
N MET A 19 12.62 18.59 8.36
CA MET A 19 13.76 17.82 8.85
C MET A 19 15.06 18.56 8.56
N ASP A 20 15.94 18.69 9.55
CA ASP A 20 17.25 19.33 9.35
C ASP A 20 18.26 18.40 8.66
N SER A 21 19.39 18.96 8.22
CA SER A 21 20.48 18.23 7.55
C SER A 21 21.07 17.08 8.38
N SER A 22 20.89 17.12 9.70
CA SER A 22 21.33 16.08 10.64
C SER A 22 20.25 15.02 10.91
N GLY A 23 19.12 15.05 10.18
CA GLY A 23 18.02 14.09 10.36
C GLY A 23 17.19 14.34 11.62
N ARG A 24 17.23 15.55 12.19
CA ARG A 24 16.43 15.91 13.36
C ARG A 24 15.11 16.56 12.97
N VAL A 25 14.08 16.27 13.75
CA VAL A 25 12.77 16.92 13.67
C VAL A 25 12.34 17.39 15.06
N VAL A 26 11.45 18.38 15.10
CA VAL A 26 10.86 18.89 16.35
C VAL A 26 9.71 17.99 16.78
N MET A 27 9.75 17.50 18.01
CA MET A 27 8.56 16.98 18.68
C MET A 27 7.77 18.17 19.27
N PRO A 28 6.48 18.39 18.96
CA PRO A 28 5.68 19.45 19.55
C PRO A 28 5.69 19.42 21.08
N ARG A 29 5.79 20.58 21.74
CA ARG A 29 5.82 20.65 23.23
C ARG A 29 4.65 19.93 23.89
N ARG A 30 3.44 20.04 23.34
CA ARG A 30 2.24 19.35 23.87
C ARG A 30 2.38 17.82 23.85
N PHE A 31 3.10 17.28 22.86
CA PHE A 31 3.33 15.84 22.76
C PHE A 31 4.51 15.40 23.63
N GLN A 32 5.55 16.23 23.76
CA GLN A 32 6.68 15.94 24.67
C GLN A 32 6.22 15.68 26.11
N ALA A 33 5.29 16.49 26.63
CA ALA A 33 4.78 16.36 28.00
C ALA A 33 4.18 14.97 28.29
N HIS A 34 3.50 14.38 27.30
CA HIS A 34 2.81 13.09 27.45
C HIS A 34 3.64 11.89 26.95
N LEU A 35 4.55 12.09 25.99
CA LEU A 35 5.47 11.03 25.52
C LEU A 35 6.56 10.72 26.57
N GLY A 36 7.00 11.75 27.30
CA GLY A 36 8.15 11.68 28.19
C GLY A 36 9.49 11.72 27.42
N SER A 37 10.58 11.64 28.19
CA SER A 37 11.94 11.55 27.65
C SER A 37 12.75 10.50 28.44
N PRO A 38 13.32 9.49 27.78
CA PRO A 38 13.10 9.09 26.39
C PRO A 38 11.68 8.53 26.15
N PHE A 39 11.24 8.64 24.90
CA PHE A 39 10.08 7.94 24.35
C PHE A 39 10.53 6.86 23.36
N ILE A 40 9.62 5.96 22.97
CA ILE A 40 9.88 4.91 21.98
C ILE A 40 9.44 5.40 20.61
N LEU A 41 10.32 5.27 19.61
CA LEU A 41 10.01 5.48 18.20
C LEU A 41 10.16 4.16 17.43
N THR A 42 9.19 3.80 16.61
CA THR A 42 9.23 2.58 15.79
C THR A 42 8.55 2.80 14.43
N LYS A 43 8.51 1.77 13.57
CA LYS A 43 7.73 1.75 12.33
C LYS A 43 6.23 1.74 12.66
N GLY A 44 5.45 2.49 11.91
CA GLY A 44 3.99 2.45 11.92
C GLY A 44 3.44 1.90 10.60
N ILE A 45 2.12 1.68 10.58
CA ILE A 45 1.40 1.22 9.39
C ILE A 45 1.28 2.41 8.42
N GLY A 46 1.34 2.14 7.11
CA GLY A 46 1.22 3.17 6.07
C GLY A 46 2.55 3.85 5.71
N GLY A 47 3.68 3.34 6.23
CA GLY A 47 4.99 3.98 6.03
C GLY A 47 5.27 5.13 6.99
N CYS A 48 4.47 5.30 8.06
CA CYS A 48 4.75 6.29 9.09
C CYS A 48 5.71 5.76 10.15
N LEU A 49 6.17 6.64 11.05
CA LEU A 49 6.77 6.23 12.31
C LEU A 49 5.78 6.44 13.44
N LEU A 50 5.83 5.58 14.45
CA LEU A 50 4.98 5.66 15.63
C LEU A 50 5.83 5.97 16.85
N ALA A 51 5.54 7.11 17.49
CA ALA A 51 6.10 7.52 18.77
C ALA A 51 5.12 7.23 19.91
N MET A 52 5.63 6.61 20.98
CA MET A 52 4.84 6.21 22.15
C MET A 52 5.62 6.43 23.45
N SER A 53 4.89 6.67 24.55
CA SER A 53 5.49 6.63 25.88
C SER A 53 5.84 5.18 26.26
N ARG A 54 6.82 5.02 27.15
CA ARG A 54 7.21 3.68 27.64
C ARG A 54 6.05 2.94 28.31
N GLY A 55 5.25 3.63 29.11
CA GLY A 55 4.07 3.05 29.76
C GLY A 55 3.03 2.47 28.79
N ARG A 56 2.97 2.97 27.54
CA ARG A 56 2.13 2.38 26.48
C ARG A 56 2.83 1.29 25.67
N TRP A 57 4.13 1.43 25.48
CA TRP A 57 4.93 0.46 24.72
C TRP A 57 5.02 -0.90 25.41
N ASP A 58 5.32 -0.91 26.71
CA ASP A 58 5.62 -2.16 27.42
C ASP A 58 4.43 -3.15 27.40
N PRO A 59 3.18 -2.73 27.69
CA PRO A 59 2.02 -3.62 27.59
C PRO A 59 1.74 -4.06 26.15
N LEU A 60 2.05 -3.23 25.16
CA LEU A 60 1.82 -3.52 23.74
C LEU A 60 2.77 -4.61 23.24
N VAL A 61 4.06 -4.57 23.61
CA VAL A 61 5.05 -5.59 23.24
C VAL A 61 4.70 -6.96 23.81
N VAL A 62 4.22 -7.02 25.06
CA VAL A 62 3.74 -8.26 25.68
C VAL A 62 2.56 -8.85 24.90
N ARG A 63 1.65 -8.00 24.41
CA ARG A 63 0.53 -8.42 23.55
C ARG A 63 0.98 -8.89 22.16
N PHE A 64 2.03 -8.32 21.58
CA PHE A 64 2.57 -8.77 20.29
C PHE A 64 3.19 -10.16 20.38
N GLY A 65 4.04 -10.40 21.39
CA GLY A 65 4.75 -11.67 21.56
C GLY A 65 3.84 -12.88 21.76
N SER A 66 2.63 -12.67 22.27
CA SER A 66 1.62 -13.73 22.43
C SER A 66 0.79 -14.01 21.19
N LYS A 67 0.85 -13.16 20.15
CA LYS A 67 -0.06 -13.24 18.99
C LYS A 67 0.63 -13.36 17.64
N SER A 68 1.84 -12.82 17.45
CA SER A 68 2.54 -12.90 16.15
C SER A 68 3.99 -12.42 16.19
N ILE A 69 4.91 -13.31 15.80
CA ILE A 69 6.33 -13.00 15.63
C ILE A 69 6.60 -11.97 14.52
N ILE A 70 5.72 -11.87 13.52
CA ILE A 70 5.85 -10.91 12.41
C ILE A 70 5.63 -9.49 12.94
N PHE A 71 4.59 -9.28 13.76
CA PHE A 71 4.34 -7.99 14.39
C PHE A 71 5.45 -7.61 15.36
N GLN A 72 5.95 -8.57 16.14
CA GLN A 72 7.09 -8.34 17.02
C GLN A 72 8.35 -7.93 16.24
N ARG A 73 8.63 -8.58 15.10
CA ARG A 73 9.74 -8.17 14.22
C ARG A 73 9.51 -6.80 13.60
N PHE A 74 8.30 -6.50 13.15
CA PHE A 74 8.00 -5.21 12.50
C PHE A 74 8.14 -4.03 13.47
N TYR A 75 7.50 -4.12 14.65
CA TYR A 75 7.52 -3.05 15.64
C TYR A 75 8.73 -3.12 16.56
N SER A 76 8.99 -4.25 17.21
CA SER A 76 9.99 -4.31 18.27
C SER A 76 11.42 -4.30 17.73
N ALA A 77 11.70 -4.91 16.58
CA ALA A 77 13.06 -4.87 16.01
C ALA A 77 13.44 -3.47 15.47
N ALA A 78 12.44 -2.63 15.18
CA ALA A 78 12.65 -1.27 14.71
C ALA A 78 12.55 -0.21 15.84
N ALA A 79 12.20 -0.61 17.05
CA ALA A 79 12.00 0.31 18.17
C ALA A 79 13.32 0.91 18.66
N ALA A 80 13.36 2.23 18.80
CA ALA A 80 14.49 3.00 19.29
C ALA A 80 14.05 3.98 20.38
N LEU A 81 14.91 4.19 21.39
CA LEU A 81 14.71 5.24 22.38
C LEU A 81 15.13 6.59 21.80
N CYS A 82 14.24 7.57 21.86
CA CYS A 82 14.49 8.92 21.40
C CYS A 82 14.29 9.93 22.52
N SER A 83 15.19 10.89 22.65
CA SER A 83 15.12 11.97 23.63
C SER A 83 15.11 13.32 22.91
N PRO A 84 14.03 14.12 23.07
CA PRO A 84 14.02 15.51 22.63
C PRO A 84 15.07 16.32 23.38
N GLY A 85 15.92 17.07 22.66
CA GLY A 85 16.90 17.97 23.24
C GLY A 85 16.26 19.29 23.70
N PRO A 86 16.37 19.67 24.99
CA PRO A 86 15.91 20.98 25.48
C PRO A 86 16.80 22.12 24.93
N PRO A 87 16.26 23.32 24.67
CA PRO A 87 14.86 23.77 24.78
C PRO A 87 14.04 23.56 23.48
N SER A 88 14.68 23.02 22.43
CA SER A 88 14.14 22.95 21.07
C SER A 88 13.12 21.83 20.86
N GLY A 89 13.17 20.77 21.67
CA GLY A 89 12.37 19.56 21.45
C GLY A 89 12.81 18.75 20.23
N ARG A 90 13.99 19.04 19.65
CA ARG A 90 14.51 18.31 18.50
C ARG A 90 15.05 16.96 18.92
N PHE A 91 14.74 15.92 18.17
CA PHE A 91 15.32 14.59 18.32
C PHE A 91 15.75 14.07 16.96
N VAL A 92 16.74 13.18 16.94
CA VAL A 92 17.22 12.50 15.73
C VAL A 92 16.25 11.36 15.40
N ILE A 93 15.77 11.30 14.17
CA ILE A 93 15.12 10.07 13.67
C ILE A 93 16.24 9.10 13.26
N PRO A 94 16.31 7.89 13.84
CA PRO A 94 17.31 6.89 13.45
C PRO A 94 17.32 6.66 11.94
N PRO A 95 18.51 6.47 11.32
CA PRO A 95 18.64 6.36 9.86
C PRO A 95 17.70 5.32 9.22
N ASP A 96 17.56 4.14 9.82
CA ASP A 96 16.72 3.06 9.32
C ASP A 96 15.22 3.42 9.36
N LEU A 97 14.78 4.12 10.40
CA LEU A 97 13.41 4.60 10.52
C LEU A 97 13.14 5.75 9.55
N ARG A 98 14.12 6.64 9.38
CA ARG A 98 14.05 7.72 8.40
C ARG A 98 13.94 7.19 6.98
N GLN A 99 14.73 6.16 6.63
CA GLN A 99 14.65 5.49 5.34
C GLN A 99 13.29 4.84 5.15
N PHE A 100 12.79 4.12 6.17
CA PHE A 100 11.48 3.48 6.11
C PHE A 100 10.33 4.47 5.88
N ALA A 101 10.36 5.64 6.54
CA ALA A 101 9.33 6.67 6.39
C ALA A 101 9.58 7.66 5.25
N GLU A 102 10.66 7.46 4.50
CA GLU A 102 11.05 8.26 3.33
C GLU A 102 11.11 9.77 3.58
N ILE A 103 11.44 10.18 4.82
CA ILE A 103 11.55 11.60 5.19
C ILE A 103 13.01 12.04 4.98
N LEU A 104 13.30 12.71 3.87
CA LEU A 104 14.66 13.17 3.59
C LEU A 104 14.97 14.51 4.29
N PRO A 105 16.25 14.82 4.56
CA PRO A 105 16.64 16.14 5.02
C PRO A 105 16.13 17.25 4.10
N GLY A 106 15.64 18.35 4.67
CA GLY A 106 15.01 19.45 3.94
C GLY A 106 13.53 19.23 3.61
N GLN A 107 12.99 18.02 3.80
CA GLN A 107 11.57 17.75 3.58
C GLN A 107 10.72 18.00 4.83
N GLU A 108 9.44 18.28 4.61
CA GLU A 108 8.48 18.46 5.69
C GLU A 108 7.98 17.13 6.24
N ALA A 109 7.98 17.00 7.56
CA ALA A 109 7.39 15.92 8.32
C ALA A 109 6.11 16.40 9.01
N ALA A 110 5.03 15.63 8.86
CA ALA A 110 3.80 15.82 9.62
C ALA A 110 3.86 15.01 10.93
N ILE A 111 3.67 15.67 12.07
CA ILE A 111 3.64 15.09 13.41
C ILE A 111 2.20 15.11 13.89
N VAL A 112 1.57 13.94 14.00
CA VAL A 112 0.12 13.80 14.15
C VAL A 112 -0.21 13.01 15.41
N GLY A 113 -0.99 13.60 16.31
CA GLY A 113 -1.54 12.87 17.44
C GLY A 113 -2.76 12.05 17.03
N VAL A 114 -2.74 10.74 17.29
CA VAL A 114 -3.80 9.77 16.95
C VAL A 114 -4.40 9.09 18.19
N GLY A 115 -4.50 9.85 19.28
CA GLY A 115 -5.00 9.43 20.59
C GLY A 115 -4.02 8.56 21.36
N GLN A 116 -3.70 7.38 20.83
CA GLN A 116 -2.88 6.38 21.51
C GLN A 116 -1.38 6.53 21.28
N GLY A 117 -0.98 7.34 20.29
CA GLY A 117 0.42 7.67 20.03
C GLY A 117 0.52 8.89 19.13
N VAL A 118 1.75 9.16 18.69
CA VAL A 118 2.06 10.21 17.73
C VAL A 118 2.63 9.56 16.48
N GLU A 119 2.00 9.77 15.35
CA GLU A 119 2.53 9.35 14.06
C GLU A 119 3.40 10.45 13.45
N ILE A 120 4.42 10.03 12.71
CA ILE A 120 5.35 10.90 12.01
C ILE A 120 5.39 10.44 10.56
N TRP A 121 5.00 11.34 9.67
CA TRP A 121 4.87 11.07 8.25
C TRP A 121 5.72 12.03 7.45
N ARG A 122 6.14 11.65 6.24
CA ARG A 122 6.42 12.67 5.23
C ARG A 122 5.11 13.40 4.92
N ARG A 123 5.16 14.73 4.82
CA ARG A 123 3.96 15.56 4.74
C ARG A 123 2.97 15.12 3.65
N HIS A 124 3.47 14.91 2.44
CA HIS A 124 2.62 14.52 1.30
C HIS A 124 1.91 13.18 1.56
N CYS A 125 2.60 12.18 2.15
CA CYS A 125 1.99 10.90 2.51
C CYS A 125 0.82 11.09 3.49
N TRP A 126 0.97 11.97 4.48
CA TRP A 126 -0.12 12.29 5.41
C TRP A 126 -1.30 13.01 4.74
N GLU A 127 -1.02 13.97 3.86
CA GLU A 127 -2.07 14.67 3.11
C GLU A 127 -2.85 13.69 2.23
N SER A 128 -2.17 12.74 1.60
CA SER A 128 -2.78 11.62 0.87
C SER A 128 -3.68 10.73 1.75
N VAL A 129 -3.30 10.45 3.00
CA VAL A 129 -4.18 9.73 3.96
C VAL A 129 -5.47 10.51 4.21
N LEU A 130 -5.39 11.83 4.38
CA LEU A 130 -6.57 12.68 4.59
C LEU A 130 -7.44 12.81 3.33
N ILE A 131 -6.81 12.94 2.16
CA ILE A 131 -7.50 12.96 0.86
C ILE A 131 -8.24 11.65 0.67
N ASN A 132 -7.60 10.51 0.89
CA ASN A 132 -8.26 9.21 0.83
C ASN A 132 -9.41 9.07 1.82
N TRP A 133 -9.27 9.59 3.04
CA TRP A 133 -10.36 9.61 4.01
C TRP A 133 -11.52 10.50 3.55
N ASN A 134 -11.23 11.64 2.92
CA ASN A 134 -12.24 12.53 2.34
C ASN A 134 -12.91 11.91 1.10
N LEU A 135 -12.15 11.21 0.24
CA LEU A 135 -12.67 10.47 -0.93
C LEU A 135 -13.60 9.34 -0.49
N ARG A 136 -13.23 8.57 0.54
CA ARG A 136 -14.10 7.56 1.19
C ARG A 136 -15.38 8.14 1.79
N ARG A 137 -15.43 9.47 2.00
CA ARG A 137 -16.60 10.22 2.52
C ARG A 137 -17.37 10.96 1.41
N GLN A 138 -16.73 11.26 0.28
CA GLN A 138 -17.32 11.91 -0.89
C GLN A 138 -18.13 10.97 -1.78
N ASP A 139 -18.12 9.65 -1.53
CA ASP A 139 -19.16 8.75 -2.05
C ASP A 139 -20.59 9.20 -1.64
N ASP A 140 -20.73 10.06 -0.62
CA ASP A 140 -22.01 10.69 -0.27
C ASP A 140 -22.22 12.10 -0.88
N LEU A 141 -21.20 12.79 -1.40
CA LEU A 141 -21.31 14.17 -1.91
C LEU A 141 -20.27 14.48 -3.00
N ALA A 142 -20.72 14.54 -4.25
CA ALA A 142 -19.94 14.62 -5.47
C ALA A 142 -19.04 15.87 -5.69
N SER A 143 -17.99 15.65 -6.51
CA SER A 143 -17.39 16.51 -7.57
C SER A 143 -16.76 17.87 -7.24
N GLU A 144 -15.42 17.97 -7.23
CA GLU A 144 -14.61 19.13 -7.72
C GLU A 144 -13.16 18.69 -8.12
N PRO A 145 -12.44 19.43 -9.00
CA PRO A 145 -11.16 19.02 -9.57
C PRO A 145 -9.90 19.43 -8.76
N ASP A 146 -8.79 18.72 -8.98
CA ASP A 146 -7.48 18.85 -8.28
C ASP A 146 -6.76 20.20 -8.50
N PRO A 147 -5.98 20.69 -7.51
CA PRO A 147 -5.13 21.88 -7.64
C PRO A 147 -3.82 21.61 -8.43
N ALA A 148 -3.31 22.66 -9.09
CA ALA A 148 -2.20 22.62 -10.04
C ALA A 148 -0.80 22.26 -9.46
N PRO A 149 0.10 21.67 -10.27
CA PRO A 149 1.44 21.24 -9.83
C PRO A 149 2.44 22.38 -9.58
N ILE A 150 3.39 22.13 -8.68
CA ILE A 150 4.48 23.05 -8.29
C ILE A 150 5.68 22.88 -9.27
N PRO A 151 6.33 23.95 -9.73
CA PRO A 151 7.45 23.87 -10.68
C PRO A 151 8.78 23.36 -10.07
N SER A 152 9.58 22.64 -10.87
CA SER A 152 10.85 21.99 -10.51
C SER A 152 12.10 22.88 -10.65
N ASP A 153 13.14 22.58 -9.83
CA ASP A 153 14.45 23.28 -9.76
C ASP A 153 15.41 22.79 -10.87
N PRO A 154 16.00 23.69 -11.68
CA PRO A 154 16.82 23.34 -12.84
C PRO A 154 18.25 22.83 -12.57
N THR A 155 18.68 22.67 -11.31
CA THR A 155 20.11 22.44 -10.99
C THR A 155 20.52 21.02 -10.59
N ASN A 156 19.59 20.05 -10.60
CA ASN A 156 19.89 18.65 -10.32
C ASN A 156 19.39 17.76 -11.48
N PRO A 157 20.25 17.03 -12.21
CA PRO A 157 19.76 16.06 -13.18
C PRO A 157 19.11 14.90 -12.42
N GLU A 158 17.77 14.90 -12.38
CA GLU A 158 16.93 13.82 -11.87
C GLU A 158 17.44 12.46 -12.41
N PRO A 159 17.50 11.40 -11.58
CA PRO A 159 17.74 10.05 -12.10
C PRO A 159 16.69 9.77 -13.17
N ARG A 160 17.12 9.30 -14.36
CA ARG A 160 16.24 9.09 -15.55
C ARG A 160 14.83 8.70 -15.10
N GLU A 161 13.91 9.66 -15.14
CA GLU A 161 12.55 9.45 -14.68
C GLU A 161 11.96 8.31 -15.50
N PHE A 162 11.39 7.32 -14.81
CA PHE A 162 10.66 6.29 -15.51
C PHE A 162 9.40 6.94 -16.09
N ASP A 163 9.32 7.00 -17.42
CA ASP A 163 8.21 7.63 -18.12
C ASP A 163 6.97 6.72 -18.12
N TRP A 164 6.11 6.91 -17.11
CA TRP A 164 4.85 6.19 -16.97
C TRP A 164 3.87 6.53 -18.10
N SER A 165 3.93 7.72 -18.68
CA SER A 165 3.07 8.14 -19.78
C SER A 165 3.46 7.46 -21.09
N ALA A 166 4.76 7.26 -21.34
CA ALA A 166 5.23 6.46 -22.46
C ALA A 166 4.84 4.97 -22.31
N LEU A 167 4.90 4.44 -21.08
CA LEU A 167 4.42 3.09 -20.80
C LEU A 167 2.90 2.98 -21.05
N ASP A 168 2.12 3.94 -20.59
CA ASP A 168 0.67 3.98 -20.82
C ASP A 168 0.30 4.01 -22.31
N ALA A 169 1.00 4.84 -23.10
CA ALA A 169 0.82 4.93 -24.54
C ALA A 169 1.20 3.63 -25.28
N GLU A 170 2.18 2.87 -24.77
CA GLU A 170 2.64 1.60 -25.35
C GLU A 170 1.49 0.58 -25.45
N LEU A 171 0.60 0.51 -24.44
CA LEU A 171 -0.50 -0.46 -24.38
C LEU A 171 -1.41 -0.38 -25.62
N SER A 172 -1.73 0.84 -26.04
CA SER A 172 -2.58 1.10 -27.21
C SER A 172 -1.94 0.65 -28.53
N THR A 173 -0.62 0.52 -28.57
CA THR A 173 0.09 0.04 -29.77
C THR A 173 0.09 -1.49 -29.90
N ILE A 174 -0.25 -2.21 -28.83
CA ILE A 174 -0.22 -3.69 -28.78
C ILE A 174 -1.55 -4.23 -29.30
N PRO A 175 -1.59 -4.91 -30.45
CA PRO A 175 -2.84 -5.44 -30.97
C PRO A 175 -3.33 -6.62 -30.13
N SER A 176 -4.65 -6.78 -30.03
CA SER A 176 -5.27 -7.93 -29.39
C SER A 176 -5.08 -9.20 -30.24
N GLY A 177 -5.00 -10.36 -29.59
CA GLY A 177 -4.91 -11.66 -30.25
C GLY A 177 -3.61 -12.42 -29.95
N SER A 178 -3.57 -13.68 -30.37
CA SER A 178 -2.46 -14.61 -30.07
C SER A 178 -1.12 -14.14 -30.65
N ALA A 179 -1.13 -13.47 -31.80
CA ALA A 179 0.09 -13.02 -32.48
C ALA A 179 0.91 -12.01 -31.66
N ALA A 180 0.26 -11.20 -30.82
CA ALA A 180 0.92 -10.21 -29.96
C ALA A 180 0.83 -10.57 -28.46
N ALA A 181 0.44 -11.80 -28.12
CA ALA A 181 0.26 -12.23 -26.74
C ALA A 181 1.55 -12.17 -25.92
N ALA A 182 2.70 -12.51 -26.52
CA ALA A 182 4.01 -12.39 -25.87
C ALA A 182 4.35 -10.93 -25.55
N ARG A 183 4.17 -10.02 -26.53
CA ARG A 183 4.42 -8.59 -26.36
C ARG A 183 3.50 -7.95 -25.31
N TYR A 184 2.24 -8.36 -25.28
CA TYR A 184 1.29 -7.96 -24.25
C TYR A 184 1.70 -8.48 -22.86
N HIS A 185 2.12 -9.74 -22.76
CA HIS A 185 2.56 -10.32 -21.49
C HIS A 185 3.80 -9.60 -20.93
N GLU A 186 4.81 -9.35 -21.76
CA GLU A 186 6.01 -8.58 -21.38
C GLU A 186 5.65 -7.16 -20.92
N PHE A 187 4.70 -6.51 -21.63
CA PHE A 187 4.18 -5.20 -21.23
C PHE A 187 3.50 -5.26 -19.85
N ILE A 188 2.61 -6.22 -19.63
CA ILE A 188 1.89 -6.37 -18.35
C ILE A 188 2.87 -6.64 -17.20
N VAL A 189 3.92 -7.44 -17.38
CA VAL A 189 4.95 -7.63 -16.33
C VAL A 189 5.54 -6.28 -15.91
N ARG A 190 5.98 -5.45 -16.89
CA ARG A 190 6.55 -4.11 -16.64
C ARG A 190 5.54 -3.17 -15.97
N ALA A 191 4.29 -3.17 -16.44
CA ALA A 191 3.22 -2.34 -15.89
C ALA A 191 2.89 -2.74 -14.45
N LEU A 192 2.74 -4.03 -14.14
CA LEU A 192 2.43 -4.48 -12.78
C LEU A 192 3.60 -4.25 -11.81
N GLU A 193 4.83 -4.50 -12.25
CA GLU A 193 6.04 -4.21 -11.45
C GLU A 193 6.11 -2.73 -11.11
N SER A 194 5.82 -1.87 -12.09
CA SER A 194 5.67 -0.44 -11.89
C SER A 194 4.59 -0.07 -10.86
N ILE A 195 3.34 -0.44 -11.15
CA ILE A 195 2.16 0.02 -10.41
C ILE A 195 2.32 -0.40 -8.95
N PHE A 196 2.70 -1.66 -8.74
CA PHE A 196 2.66 -2.27 -7.41
C PHE A 196 3.97 -2.24 -6.64
N HIS A 197 5.09 -1.74 -7.20
CA HIS A 197 6.28 -1.49 -6.39
C HIS A 197 6.02 -0.36 -5.37
N PRO A 198 6.38 -0.53 -4.08
CA PRO A 198 7.14 -1.64 -3.48
C PRO A 198 6.28 -2.75 -2.83
N GLN A 199 4.94 -2.66 -2.90
CA GLN A 199 4.02 -3.59 -2.26
C GLN A 199 4.14 -5.03 -2.80
N LEU A 200 4.36 -5.17 -4.11
CA LEU A 200 4.67 -6.43 -4.79
C LEU A 200 6.08 -6.37 -5.39
N GLN A 201 6.87 -7.43 -5.19
CA GLN A 201 8.27 -7.47 -5.62
C GLN A 201 8.66 -8.83 -6.20
N ASN A 202 9.79 -8.85 -6.92
CA ASN A 202 10.40 -10.03 -7.52
C ASN A 202 9.42 -10.81 -8.43
N PRO A 203 8.93 -10.19 -9.52
CA PRO A 203 8.08 -10.88 -10.47
C PRO A 203 8.79 -12.10 -11.06
N VAL A 204 8.08 -13.23 -11.11
CA VAL A 204 8.49 -14.43 -11.83
C VAL A 204 7.50 -14.67 -12.96
N ALA A 205 7.95 -14.42 -14.19
CA ALA A 205 7.19 -14.74 -15.40
C ALA A 205 7.18 -16.26 -15.66
N GLU A 206 6.07 -16.76 -16.19
CA GLU A 206 5.88 -18.15 -16.63
C GLU A 206 6.25 -19.22 -15.58
N GLN A 207 5.92 -18.97 -14.31
CA GLN A 207 6.26 -19.90 -13.25
C GLN A 207 5.53 -21.24 -13.42
N ARG A 208 6.32 -22.30 -13.58
CA ARG A 208 5.86 -23.68 -13.57
C ARG A 208 5.62 -24.15 -12.14
N ILE A 209 4.42 -24.67 -11.86
CA ILE A 209 4.03 -25.25 -10.57
C ILE A 209 3.55 -26.69 -10.76
N ASP A 210 3.45 -27.44 -9.66
CA ASP A 210 2.97 -28.84 -9.63
C ASP A 210 3.74 -29.73 -10.64
N GLU A 211 5.07 -29.81 -10.47
CA GLU A 211 6.00 -30.58 -11.33
C GLU A 211 5.98 -30.15 -12.82
N GLY A 212 5.55 -28.91 -13.10
CA GLY A 212 5.52 -28.37 -14.46
C GLY A 212 4.21 -28.57 -15.21
N ARG A 213 3.19 -29.14 -14.58
CA ARG A 213 1.87 -29.38 -15.23
C ARG A 213 0.99 -28.13 -15.29
N LYS A 214 1.22 -27.15 -14.41
CA LYS A 214 0.48 -25.89 -14.39
C LYS A 214 1.46 -24.73 -14.55
N ARG A 215 1.11 -23.75 -15.37
CA ARG A 215 1.87 -22.51 -15.57
C ARG A 215 1.07 -21.35 -15.02
N ILE A 216 1.69 -20.47 -14.24
CA ILE A 216 1.13 -19.16 -13.88
C ILE A 216 1.85 -18.12 -14.72
N ASP A 217 1.11 -17.18 -15.29
CA ASP A 217 1.71 -16.20 -16.20
C ASP A 217 2.68 -15.28 -15.46
N ILE A 218 2.30 -14.77 -14.27
CA ILE A 218 3.18 -13.96 -13.43
C ILE A 218 2.90 -14.24 -11.94
N VAL A 219 3.95 -14.31 -11.14
CA VAL A 219 3.86 -14.43 -9.68
C VAL A 219 4.69 -13.35 -9.02
N PHE A 220 4.10 -12.61 -8.09
CA PHE A 220 4.82 -11.64 -7.26
C PHE A 220 4.91 -12.13 -5.82
N ASN A 221 6.00 -11.75 -5.15
CA ASN A 221 6.07 -11.81 -3.70
C ASN A 221 5.28 -10.65 -3.11
N HIS A 222 4.34 -10.96 -2.22
CA HIS A 222 3.67 -9.93 -1.43
C HIS A 222 4.61 -9.43 -0.33
N LYS A 223 4.92 -8.13 -0.35
CA LYS A 223 5.81 -7.43 0.59
C LYS A 223 5.15 -6.24 1.28
N ALA A 224 3.87 -6.00 1.02
CA ALA A 224 3.16 -4.85 1.55
C ALA A 224 3.08 -4.90 3.09
N THR A 225 3.36 -3.76 3.70
CA THR A 225 3.21 -3.52 5.15
C THR A 225 2.02 -2.61 5.46
N SER A 226 1.31 -2.19 4.42
CA SER A 226 0.12 -1.33 4.42
C SER A 226 -0.47 -1.27 3.00
N GLY A 227 -1.64 -0.66 2.85
CA GLY A 227 -2.32 -0.56 1.55
C GLY A 227 -3.13 -1.81 1.23
N PHE A 228 -3.64 -1.87 -0.01
CA PHE A 228 -4.63 -2.86 -0.41
C PHE A 228 -4.20 -4.31 -0.12
N PHE A 229 -2.99 -4.71 -0.51
CA PHE A 229 -2.55 -6.10 -0.35
C PHE A 229 -2.36 -6.49 1.12
N TYR A 230 -1.92 -5.55 1.96
CA TYR A 230 -1.81 -5.77 3.41
C TYR A 230 -3.19 -5.95 4.03
N ASP A 231 -4.13 -5.07 3.72
CA ASP A 231 -5.50 -5.10 4.25
C ASP A 231 -6.25 -6.36 3.78
N LEU A 232 -6.07 -6.74 2.52
CA LEU A 232 -6.59 -7.99 1.97
C LEU A 232 -6.11 -9.22 2.76
N HIS A 233 -4.83 -9.25 3.11
CA HIS A 233 -4.27 -10.33 3.92
C HIS A 233 -4.75 -10.31 5.37
N PHE A 234 -4.67 -9.13 5.99
CA PHE A 234 -4.76 -8.99 7.43
C PHE A 234 -6.19 -8.73 7.91
N LEU A 235 -6.91 -7.82 7.26
CA LEU A 235 -8.27 -7.45 7.63
C LEU A 235 -9.29 -8.40 7.02
N HIS A 236 -9.12 -8.76 5.75
CA HIS A 236 -10.07 -9.60 5.02
C HIS A 236 -9.78 -11.10 5.12
N GLY A 237 -8.64 -11.48 5.69
CA GLY A 237 -8.27 -12.88 5.92
C GLY A 237 -7.98 -13.67 4.65
N VAL A 238 -7.82 -13.00 3.50
CA VAL A 238 -7.49 -13.65 2.22
C VAL A 238 -5.98 -13.89 2.19
N ARG A 239 -5.55 -15.15 2.31
CA ARG A 239 -4.11 -15.44 2.36
C ARG A 239 -3.44 -15.15 1.02
N CYS A 240 -2.49 -14.24 0.98
CA CYS A 240 -1.81 -13.86 -0.26
C CYS A 240 -0.30 -13.66 -0.05
N PRO A 241 0.46 -14.66 0.41
CA PRO A 241 1.93 -14.54 0.49
C PRO A 241 2.58 -14.38 -0.90
N TYR A 242 1.90 -14.88 -1.93
CA TYR A 242 2.18 -14.62 -3.33
C TYR A 242 0.91 -14.08 -4.00
N VAL A 243 1.08 -13.18 -4.96
CA VAL A 243 0.00 -12.67 -5.80
C VAL A 243 0.17 -13.21 -7.20
N PHE A 244 -0.86 -13.92 -7.68
CA PHE A 244 -0.87 -14.55 -8.99
C PHE A 244 -1.54 -13.65 -10.01
N PHE A 245 -0.93 -13.50 -11.17
CA PHE A 245 -1.55 -12.84 -12.32
C PHE A 245 -1.69 -13.81 -13.48
N GLU A 246 -2.85 -13.77 -14.12
CA GLU A 246 -3.14 -14.43 -15.39
C GLU A 246 -3.37 -13.37 -16.46
N CYS A 247 -2.67 -13.43 -17.59
CA CYS A 247 -2.71 -12.39 -18.63
C CYS A 247 -3.39 -12.91 -19.90
N LYS A 248 -4.43 -12.23 -20.37
CA LYS A 248 -5.20 -12.64 -21.56
C LYS A 248 -5.25 -11.53 -22.61
N ASN A 249 -4.43 -11.66 -23.65
CA ASN A 249 -4.48 -10.80 -24.84
C ASN A 249 -5.56 -11.26 -25.84
N LYS A 250 -6.83 -11.29 -25.42
CA LYS A 250 -7.97 -11.67 -26.28
C LYS A 250 -9.03 -10.57 -26.24
N SER A 251 -9.70 -10.36 -27.37
CA SER A 251 -10.80 -9.40 -27.52
C SER A 251 -12.18 -9.98 -27.18
N THR A 252 -12.27 -11.30 -27.02
CA THR A 252 -13.50 -11.99 -26.60
C THR A 252 -13.58 -12.03 -25.09
N ASP A 253 -14.80 -11.96 -24.55
CA ASP A 253 -15.05 -12.07 -23.12
C ASP A 253 -14.36 -13.27 -22.49
N LEU A 254 -13.86 -13.07 -21.27
CA LEU A 254 -13.32 -14.14 -20.45
C LEU A 254 -14.40 -15.21 -20.24
N ALA A 255 -14.10 -16.46 -20.60
CA ALA A 255 -14.96 -17.59 -20.36
C ALA A 255 -14.69 -18.18 -18.96
N ASN A 256 -15.55 -19.11 -18.54
CA ASN A 256 -15.39 -19.83 -17.25
C ASN A 256 -14.02 -20.52 -17.08
N PRO A 257 -13.40 -21.12 -18.12
CA PRO A 257 -12.13 -21.82 -17.97
C PRO A 257 -10.98 -20.95 -17.46
N GLU A 258 -10.94 -19.66 -17.77
CA GLU A 258 -9.85 -18.77 -17.35
C GLU A 258 -9.89 -18.45 -15.84
N LEU A 259 -11.09 -18.26 -15.27
CA LEU A 259 -11.26 -18.08 -13.82
C LEU A 259 -10.99 -19.39 -13.06
N ASP A 260 -11.44 -20.52 -13.61
CA ASP A 260 -11.20 -21.84 -13.04
C ASP A 260 -9.70 -22.23 -13.09
N GLN A 261 -8.98 -21.78 -14.12
CA GLN A 261 -7.52 -21.96 -14.21
C GLN A 261 -6.79 -21.24 -13.08
N LEU A 262 -7.15 -19.99 -12.77
CA LEU A 262 -6.49 -19.22 -11.71
C LEU A 262 -6.83 -19.78 -10.32
N THR A 263 -8.11 -20.01 -10.05
CA THR A 263 -8.57 -20.60 -8.77
C THR A 263 -8.00 -22.01 -8.56
N GLY A 264 -7.84 -22.82 -9.61
CA GLY A 264 -7.22 -24.15 -9.55
C GLY A 264 -5.71 -24.17 -9.23
N ARG A 265 -5.07 -23.00 -9.15
CA ARG A 265 -3.65 -22.84 -8.74
C ARG A 265 -3.49 -22.43 -7.28
N PHE A 266 -4.55 -21.89 -6.67
CA PHE A 266 -4.55 -21.48 -5.29
C PHE A 266 -4.35 -22.66 -4.35
N SER A 267 -3.72 -22.39 -3.22
CA SER A 267 -3.58 -23.38 -2.16
C SER A 267 -3.34 -22.69 -0.82
N PRO A 268 -3.62 -23.36 0.29
CA PRO A 268 -3.34 -22.84 1.63
C PRO A 268 -1.90 -22.36 1.86
N ARG A 269 -0.94 -22.91 1.11
CA ARG A 269 0.49 -22.58 1.23
C ARG A 269 0.94 -21.49 0.26
N ARG A 270 0.33 -21.43 -0.93
CA ARG A 270 0.72 -20.51 -2.01
C ARG A 270 -0.09 -19.21 -1.97
N GLY A 271 -1.30 -19.25 -1.43
CA GLY A 271 -2.23 -18.13 -1.41
C GLY A 271 -3.53 -18.44 -2.15
N GLU A 272 -4.51 -17.60 -1.88
CA GLU A 272 -5.91 -17.67 -2.25
C GLU A 272 -6.35 -16.39 -2.98
N PHE A 273 -5.38 -15.58 -3.44
CA PHE A 273 -5.63 -14.34 -4.16
C PHE A 273 -4.94 -14.33 -5.52
N GLY A 274 -5.65 -13.83 -6.53
CA GLY A 274 -5.07 -13.56 -7.84
C GLY A 274 -5.83 -12.52 -8.63
N VAL A 275 -5.22 -12.08 -9.71
CA VAL A 275 -5.76 -11.07 -10.61
C VAL A 275 -5.72 -11.60 -12.03
N VAL A 276 -6.84 -11.50 -12.73
CA VAL A 276 -6.88 -11.70 -14.17
C VAL A 276 -6.74 -10.34 -14.85
N VAL A 277 -5.75 -10.21 -15.73
CA VAL A 277 -5.55 -9.03 -16.56
C VAL A 277 -5.94 -9.35 -18.00
N CYS A 278 -6.82 -8.56 -18.59
CA CYS A 278 -7.35 -8.81 -19.93
C CYS A 278 -7.53 -7.51 -20.73
N ARG A 279 -7.83 -7.62 -22.02
CA ARG A 279 -7.98 -6.42 -22.87
C ARG A 279 -9.26 -5.65 -22.59
N HIS A 280 -10.36 -6.37 -22.43
CA HIS A 280 -11.68 -5.79 -22.26
C HIS A 280 -12.61 -6.77 -21.57
N VAL A 281 -13.52 -6.26 -20.74
CA VAL A 281 -14.62 -7.03 -20.14
C VAL A 281 -15.94 -6.43 -20.63
N ALA A 282 -16.62 -7.08 -21.58
CA ALA A 282 -17.88 -6.57 -22.13
C ALA A 282 -19.03 -6.70 -21.13
N ASP A 283 -19.14 -7.83 -20.41
CA ASP A 283 -20.13 -8.02 -19.33
C ASP A 283 -19.47 -8.09 -17.94
N ARG A 284 -19.19 -6.92 -17.39
CA ARG A 284 -18.59 -6.78 -16.05
C ARG A 284 -19.50 -7.31 -14.94
N ALA A 285 -20.82 -7.23 -15.09
CA ALA A 285 -21.76 -7.73 -14.09
C ALA A 285 -21.71 -9.26 -13.98
N THR A 286 -21.69 -9.96 -15.11
CA THR A 286 -21.51 -11.42 -15.13
C THR A 286 -20.14 -11.82 -14.59
N MET A 287 -19.08 -11.09 -14.95
CA MET A 287 -17.74 -11.38 -14.44
C MET A 287 -17.65 -11.24 -12.92
N LEU A 288 -18.21 -10.16 -12.37
CA LEU A 288 -18.26 -9.92 -10.93
C LEU A 288 -19.04 -11.02 -10.20
N ARG A 289 -20.20 -11.44 -10.73
CA ARG A 289 -20.96 -12.56 -10.16
C ARG A 289 -20.12 -13.84 -10.08
N ARG A 290 -19.39 -14.18 -11.16
CA ARG A 290 -18.54 -15.38 -11.18
C ARG A 290 -17.40 -15.32 -10.16
N CYS A 291 -16.74 -14.17 -10.05
CA CYS A 291 -15.68 -13.98 -9.06
C CYS A 291 -16.24 -14.07 -7.63
N ARG A 292 -17.44 -13.52 -7.41
CA ARG A 292 -18.15 -13.60 -6.12
C ARG A 292 -18.48 -15.05 -5.78
N ASP A 293 -19.00 -15.82 -6.73
CA ASP A 293 -19.27 -17.25 -6.54
C ASP A 293 -17.99 -18.02 -6.19
N ALA A 294 -16.83 -17.69 -6.79
CA ALA A 294 -15.56 -18.30 -6.42
C ALA A 294 -15.17 -17.98 -4.96
N LEU A 295 -15.32 -16.73 -4.55
CA LEU A 295 -15.03 -16.29 -3.18
C LEU A 295 -15.95 -16.96 -2.16
N THR A 296 -17.27 -16.91 -2.38
CA THR A 296 -18.28 -17.49 -1.47
C THR A 296 -18.14 -19.01 -1.33
N ASN A 297 -17.75 -19.71 -2.41
CA ASN A 297 -17.49 -21.15 -2.38
C ASN A 297 -16.10 -21.52 -1.84
N GLY A 298 -15.32 -20.56 -1.32
CA GLY A 298 -13.99 -20.81 -0.76
C GLY A 298 -12.93 -21.22 -1.79
N ARG A 299 -13.16 -20.96 -3.08
CA ARG A 299 -12.20 -21.23 -4.17
C ARG A 299 -11.14 -20.14 -4.31
N GLY A 300 -11.21 -19.09 -3.48
CA GLY A 300 -10.30 -17.95 -3.43
C GLY A 300 -10.88 -16.66 -4.00
N CYS A 301 -10.15 -15.58 -3.80
CA CYS A 301 -10.49 -14.23 -4.23
C CYS A 301 -9.81 -13.93 -5.57
N VAL A 302 -10.59 -13.54 -6.57
CA VAL A 302 -10.08 -13.14 -7.88
C VAL A 302 -10.58 -11.75 -8.24
N LEU A 303 -9.66 -10.85 -8.55
CA LEU A 303 -9.99 -9.58 -9.21
C LEU A 303 -9.79 -9.69 -10.72
N VAL A 304 -10.55 -8.91 -11.47
CA VAL A 304 -10.40 -8.81 -12.93
C VAL A 304 -10.14 -7.35 -13.28
N LEU A 305 -9.03 -7.11 -13.98
CA LEU A 305 -8.60 -5.81 -14.47
C LEU A 305 -8.53 -5.85 -16.00
N ASP A 306 -9.16 -4.88 -16.67
CA ASP A 306 -9.02 -4.68 -18.11
C ASP A 306 -8.01 -3.59 -18.47
N ASP A 307 -7.81 -3.30 -19.77
CA ASP A 307 -6.91 -2.23 -20.21
C ASP A 307 -7.26 -0.88 -19.56
N ALA A 308 -8.55 -0.57 -19.39
CA ALA A 308 -8.98 0.69 -18.75
C ALA A 308 -8.59 0.73 -17.27
N ASP A 309 -8.67 -0.41 -16.58
CA ASP A 309 -8.14 -0.55 -15.22
C ASP A 309 -6.61 -0.32 -15.18
N ILE A 310 -5.86 -0.89 -16.13
CA ILE A 310 -4.40 -0.71 -16.21
C ILE A 310 -4.04 0.75 -16.49
N HIS A 311 -4.74 1.40 -17.42
CA HIS A 311 -4.57 2.83 -17.70
C HIS A 311 -4.82 3.69 -16.46
N ALA A 312 -5.92 3.46 -15.74
CA ALA A 312 -6.22 4.20 -14.51
C ALA A 312 -5.14 4.03 -13.44
N LEU A 313 -4.63 2.80 -13.27
CA LEU A 313 -3.57 2.50 -12.31
C LEU A 313 -2.22 3.11 -12.69
N LEU A 314 -1.87 3.11 -13.99
CA LEU A 314 -0.66 3.76 -14.49
C LEU A 314 -0.74 5.29 -14.37
N ASP A 315 -1.91 5.88 -14.65
CA ASP A 315 -2.13 7.31 -14.47
C ASP A 315 -1.99 7.71 -12.98
N LEU A 316 -2.62 6.96 -12.07
CA LEU A 316 -2.45 7.16 -10.62
C LEU A 316 -0.99 7.03 -10.20
N LYS A 317 -0.26 6.07 -10.76
CA LYS A 317 1.18 5.88 -10.52
C LYS A 317 1.99 7.07 -11.03
N SER A 318 1.69 7.57 -12.22
CA SER A 318 2.37 8.72 -12.84
C SER A 318 2.26 9.98 -12.00
N ARG A 319 1.12 10.15 -11.32
CA ARG A 319 0.84 11.26 -10.39
C ARG A 319 1.40 11.03 -8.97
N GLY A 320 2.10 9.92 -8.72
CA GLY A 320 2.60 9.55 -7.38
C GLY A 320 1.49 9.21 -6.37
N CYS A 321 0.27 8.94 -6.83
CA CYS A 321 -0.90 8.70 -5.99
C CYS A 321 -1.01 7.23 -5.56
N HIS A 322 -0.08 6.78 -4.71
CA HIS A 322 -0.05 5.40 -4.21
C HIS A 322 -1.33 5.01 -3.46
N CYS A 323 -1.87 5.94 -2.68
CA CYS A 323 -3.07 5.76 -1.91
C CYS A 323 -4.32 5.66 -2.82
N GLY A 324 -4.30 6.29 -4.00
CA GLY A 324 -5.34 6.17 -5.01
C GLY A 324 -5.33 4.80 -5.68
N ILE A 325 -4.16 4.18 -5.87
CA ILE A 325 -4.05 2.78 -6.31
C ILE A 325 -4.71 1.84 -5.28
N ASP A 326 -4.43 2.05 -4.00
CA ASP A 326 -5.04 1.26 -2.92
C ASP A 326 -6.57 1.41 -2.93
N SER A 327 -7.08 2.65 -2.99
CA SER A 327 -8.52 2.93 -3.08
C SER A 327 -9.18 2.31 -4.31
N TYR A 328 -8.52 2.37 -5.46
CA TYR A 328 -9.03 1.77 -6.69
C TYR A 328 -9.22 0.25 -6.55
N LEU A 329 -8.23 -0.43 -5.97
CA LEU A 329 -8.30 -1.86 -5.73
C LEU A 329 -9.29 -2.22 -4.61
N ASP A 330 -9.37 -1.42 -3.56
CA ASP A 330 -10.38 -1.54 -2.50
C ASP A 330 -11.79 -1.49 -3.10
N ASP A 331 -12.07 -0.57 -4.02
CA ASP A 331 -13.38 -0.46 -4.66
C ASP A 331 -13.71 -1.67 -5.54
N ARG A 332 -12.71 -2.18 -6.28
CA ARG A 332 -12.85 -3.42 -7.07
C ARG A 332 -13.13 -4.61 -6.16
N TYR A 333 -12.45 -4.69 -5.01
CA TYR A 333 -12.70 -5.72 -4.01
C TYR A 333 -14.08 -5.55 -3.35
N ARG A 334 -14.50 -4.32 -3.02
CA ARG A 334 -15.80 -4.03 -2.42
C ARG A 334 -16.95 -4.47 -3.33
N GLN A 335 -16.85 -4.24 -4.63
CA GLN A 335 -17.80 -4.74 -5.63
C GLN A 335 -17.87 -6.27 -5.67
N LEU A 336 -16.80 -6.96 -5.27
CA LEU A 336 -16.77 -8.42 -5.19
C LEU A 336 -17.56 -8.93 -3.97
N VAL A 337 -17.40 -8.30 -2.81
CA VAL A 337 -17.98 -8.77 -1.53
C VAL A 337 -19.39 -8.26 -1.22
N LEU A 338 -19.83 -7.13 -1.81
CA LEU A 338 -21.19 -6.56 -1.63
C LEU A 338 -22.09 -6.88 -2.83
#